data_AF-A0A1D6H2V1-F1
#
_entry.id   AF-A0A1D6H2V1-F1
#
_cell.length_a   1.000
_cell.length_b   1.000
_cell.length_c   1.000
_cell.angle_alpha   90.00
_cell.angle_beta   90.00
_cell.angle_gamma   90.00
#
_symmetry.space_group_name_H-M   'P 1'
#
loop_
_entity.id
_entity.type
_entity.pdbx_description
1 polymer ?
#
loop_
_entity_poly.entity_id
_entity_poly.type
_entity_poly.pdbx_seq_one_letter_code
_entity_poly.pdbx_strand_id
1 'polypeptide(L)'
;MIAFSCCVYDGGDEEKEMDAAREIGWRRKFTKRGRVIRPGIIRMNGKCPLTPLEVGLMLRGMGFSNKTAIFLASGKIYKAEKNMASLLEMFPLLQTKETLASEEELAPFKMAVVDYSICAQSEVFVTTQGGNFPHFLMGHRRYLYGGHSKTIKPDKRRLAVLFNNPRIGYDNTTCPSSFKHLTILFVKITIFIHPQVDGIEAALA
;
A
#
# COMPACT_ATOMS: atom_id res chain seq x y z
N MET A 1 2.85 -2.11 10.94
CA MET A 1 2.65 -0.73 11.43
C MET A 1 3.65 0.17 10.72
N ILE A 2 3.18 1.32 10.21
CA ILE A 2 3.98 2.22 9.38
C ILE A 2 5.19 2.82 10.10
N ALA A 3 5.04 3.15 11.38
CA ALA A 3 6.06 3.72 12.23
C ALA A 3 7.36 2.87 12.30
N PHE A 4 7.27 1.55 12.10
CA PHE A 4 8.42 0.64 12.15
C PHE A 4 9.50 0.94 11.09
N SER A 5 9.11 1.43 9.90
CA SER A 5 10.09 1.62 8.83
C SER A 5 11.04 2.79 9.09
N CYS A 6 10.75 3.68 10.04
CA CYS A 6 11.59 4.84 10.36
C CYS A 6 11.89 5.74 9.15
N CYS A 7 10.95 5.80 8.21
CA CYS A 7 10.97 6.76 7.10
C CYS A 7 10.44 8.11 7.61
N VAL A 8 10.48 9.13 6.76
CA VAL A 8 9.77 10.38 7.03
C VAL A 8 8.35 10.25 6.50
N TYR A 9 7.38 10.92 7.13
CA TYR A 9 5.96 10.77 6.78
C TYR A 9 5.20 12.07 6.55
N ASP A 10 5.83 13.22 6.74
CA ASP A 10 5.32 14.57 6.40
C ASP A 10 6.26 15.61 7.06
N GLY A 11 7.03 15.18 8.06
CA GLY A 11 7.95 16.03 8.82
C GLY A 11 7.19 16.84 9.89
N GLY A 12 7.92 17.71 10.61
CA GLY A 12 7.32 18.57 11.63
C GLY A 12 6.75 17.82 12.83
N ASP A 13 5.67 18.36 13.41
CA ASP A 13 5.04 17.80 14.62
C ASP A 13 4.40 16.42 14.40
N GLU A 14 4.09 16.08 13.16
CA GLU A 14 3.50 14.80 12.76
C GLU A 14 4.46 13.62 12.96
N GLU A 15 5.77 13.87 12.86
CA GLU A 15 6.79 12.85 13.13
C GLU A 15 6.80 12.43 14.62
N LYS A 16 6.35 13.31 15.52
CA LYS A 16 6.24 13.00 16.97
C LYS A 16 5.20 11.92 17.24
N GLU A 17 4.10 11.88 16.48
CA GLU A 17 3.10 10.80 16.58
C GLU A 17 3.71 9.46 16.18
N MET A 18 4.55 9.47 15.16
CA MET A 18 5.24 8.28 14.66
C MET A 18 6.33 7.81 15.62
N ASP A 19 7.03 8.73 16.29
CA ASP A 19 7.93 8.42 17.42
C ASP A 19 7.18 7.78 18.59
N ALA A 20 6.04 8.34 18.99
CA ALA A 20 5.21 7.77 20.05
C ALA A 20 4.74 6.36 19.68
N ALA A 21 4.28 6.14 18.44
CA ALA A 21 3.86 4.82 17.95
C ALA A 21 5.03 3.81 17.94
N ARG A 22 6.25 4.24 17.58
CA ARG A 22 7.47 3.41 17.65
C ARG A 22 7.77 2.98 19.08
N GLU A 23 7.71 3.90 20.03
CA GLU A 23 7.99 3.62 21.44
C GLU A 23 6.91 2.73 22.08
N ILE A 24 5.63 2.93 21.76
CA ILE A 24 4.56 2.06 22.24
C ILE A 24 4.75 0.63 21.70
N GLY A 25 4.97 0.48 20.39
CA GLY A 25 5.01 -0.84 19.77
C GLY A 25 6.32 -1.61 19.97
N TRP A 26 7.45 -0.91 20.08
CA TRP A 26 8.78 -1.53 20.11
C TRP A 26 9.68 -1.04 21.26
N ARG A 27 9.15 -0.23 22.19
CA ARG A 27 9.89 0.39 23.29
C ARG A 27 11.14 1.09 22.75
N ARG A 28 12.18 1.15 23.58
CA ARG A 28 13.47 1.78 23.28
C ARG A 28 14.27 1.16 22.12
N LYS A 29 13.70 0.26 21.30
CA LYS A 29 14.42 -0.39 20.19
C LYS A 29 15.02 0.65 19.23
N PHE A 30 14.29 1.71 18.94
CA PHE A 30 14.68 2.74 17.97
C PHE A 30 15.46 3.90 18.60
N THR A 31 15.35 4.08 19.91
CA THR A 31 16.02 5.13 20.71
C THR A 31 17.24 4.64 21.50
N LYS A 32 17.75 3.42 21.26
CA LYS A 32 18.98 2.93 21.92
C LYS A 32 20.18 3.81 21.61
N ARG A 33 21.00 4.09 22.63
CA ARG A 33 22.27 4.82 22.50
C ARG A 33 23.17 4.14 21.45
N GLY A 34 23.72 4.93 20.52
CA GLY A 34 24.55 4.45 19.41
C GLY A 34 23.78 4.05 18.14
N ARG A 35 22.45 4.01 18.18
CA ARG A 35 21.64 3.75 16.98
C ARG A 35 21.33 5.05 16.25
N VAL A 36 21.85 5.20 15.03
CA VAL A 36 21.55 6.35 14.16
C VAL A 36 20.56 5.94 13.09
N ILE A 37 19.39 6.59 13.07
CA ILE A 37 18.37 6.40 12.03
C ILE A 37 18.64 7.40 10.92
N ARG A 38 18.84 6.91 9.69
CA ARG A 38 19.04 7.73 8.49
C ARG A 38 17.91 7.46 7.49
N PRO A 39 16.79 8.21 7.55
CA PRO A 39 15.60 7.93 6.75
C PRO A 39 15.87 7.86 5.24
N GLY A 40 16.74 8.75 4.71
CA GLY A 40 17.13 8.73 3.30
C GLY A 40 17.77 7.42 2.86
N ILE A 41 18.70 6.88 3.66
CA ILE A 41 19.36 5.58 3.37
C ILE A 41 18.37 4.42 3.50
N ILE A 42 17.44 4.48 4.46
CA ILE A 42 16.38 3.48 4.62
C ILE A 42 15.50 3.44 3.36
N ARG A 43 15.12 4.61 2.84
CA ARG A 43 14.33 4.75 1.62
C ARG A 43 15.06 4.23 0.40
N MET A 44 16.31 4.65 0.18
CA MET A 44 17.12 4.16 -0.95
C MET A 44 17.37 2.65 -0.91
N ASN A 45 17.40 2.06 0.28
CA ASN A 45 17.49 0.60 0.45
C ASN A 45 16.17 -0.14 0.20
N GLY A 46 15.09 0.57 -0.16
CA GLY A 46 13.77 0.02 -0.43
C GLY A 46 13.06 -0.48 0.84
N LYS A 47 13.47 -0.03 2.03
CA LYS A 47 12.86 -0.47 3.30
C LYS A 47 11.59 0.33 3.64
N CYS A 48 11.41 1.47 2.99
CA CYS A 48 10.24 2.30 3.15
C CYS A 48 8.99 1.73 2.42
N PRO A 49 7.76 1.99 2.90
CA PRO A 49 6.53 1.88 2.11
C PRO A 49 6.57 2.65 0.79
N LEU A 50 5.62 2.40 -0.11
CA LEU A 50 5.36 3.32 -1.22
C LEU A 50 4.25 4.27 -0.77
N THR A 51 4.21 5.51 -1.24
CA THR A 51 3.05 6.41 -1.07
C THR A 51 1.90 6.01 -2.00
N PRO A 52 0.67 6.50 -1.77
CA PRO A 52 -0.43 6.26 -2.71
C PRO A 52 -0.15 6.89 -4.08
N LEU A 53 0.54 8.04 -4.11
CA LEU A 53 1.01 8.67 -5.34
C LEU A 53 2.02 7.78 -6.10
N GLU A 54 3.04 7.27 -5.43
CA GLU A 54 4.05 6.38 -6.03
C GLU A 54 3.44 5.09 -6.56
N VAL A 55 2.50 4.54 -5.78
CA VAL A 55 1.68 3.39 -6.19
C VAL A 55 0.91 3.71 -7.45
N GLY A 56 0.19 4.84 -7.48
CA GLY A 56 -0.64 5.20 -8.61
C GLY A 56 0.19 5.41 -9.89
N LEU A 57 1.31 6.14 -9.77
CA LEU A 57 2.26 6.33 -10.86
C LEU A 57 2.83 5.01 -11.37
N MET A 58 3.19 4.10 -10.47
CA MET A 58 3.66 2.76 -10.84
C MET A 58 2.57 2.00 -11.63
N LEU A 59 1.33 1.99 -11.15
CA LEU A 59 0.23 1.29 -11.81
C LEU A 59 -0.08 1.90 -13.19
N ARG A 60 -0.09 3.23 -13.30
CA ARG A 60 -0.23 3.93 -14.58
C ARG A 60 0.92 3.59 -15.54
N GLY A 61 2.15 3.57 -15.05
CA GLY A 61 3.33 3.17 -15.83
C GLY A 61 3.31 1.71 -16.28
N MET A 62 2.56 0.84 -15.59
CA MET A 62 2.32 -0.54 -16.00
C MET A 62 1.16 -0.70 -17.00
N GLY A 63 0.47 0.38 -17.35
CA GLY A 63 -0.62 0.38 -18.32
C GLY A 63 -2.03 0.19 -17.71
N PHE A 64 -2.17 0.20 -16.38
CA PHE A 64 -3.50 0.22 -15.76
C PHE A 64 -4.16 1.58 -15.99
N SER A 65 -5.45 1.56 -16.29
CA SER A 65 -6.21 2.77 -16.63
C SER A 65 -7.15 3.15 -15.50
N ASN A 66 -7.78 4.32 -15.59
CA ASN A 66 -8.82 4.74 -14.64
C ASN A 66 -10.08 3.86 -14.68
N LYS A 67 -10.22 2.99 -15.69
CA LYS A 67 -11.29 1.98 -15.79
C LYS A 67 -10.96 0.68 -15.05
N THR A 68 -9.75 0.55 -14.51
CA THR A 68 -9.32 -0.63 -13.78
C THR A 68 -9.95 -0.61 -12.38
N ALA A 69 -10.68 -1.66 -12.02
CA ALA A 69 -11.23 -1.83 -10.68
C ALA A 69 -10.12 -2.27 -9.72
N ILE A 70 -9.99 -1.57 -8.61
CA ILE A 70 -8.92 -1.79 -7.65
C ILE A 70 -9.53 -2.04 -6.28
N PHE A 71 -9.12 -3.10 -5.61
CA PHE A 71 -9.39 -3.29 -4.19
C PHE A 71 -8.13 -2.99 -3.37
N LEU A 72 -8.27 -2.13 -2.37
CA LEU A 72 -7.19 -1.71 -1.49
C LEU A 72 -7.25 -2.42 -0.14
N ALA A 73 -6.53 -3.53 -0.02
CA ALA A 73 -6.33 -4.21 1.26
C ALA A 73 -5.29 -3.46 2.09
N SER A 74 -5.77 -2.70 3.08
CA SER A 74 -4.94 -1.88 3.96
C SER A 74 -5.44 -1.86 5.39
N GLY A 75 -4.51 -1.65 6.33
CA GLY A 75 -4.88 -1.17 7.66
C GLY A 75 -5.21 0.32 7.62
N LYS A 76 -5.51 0.93 8.78
CA LYS A 76 -5.76 2.38 8.88
C LYS A 76 -4.65 3.17 8.19
N ILE A 77 -5.02 3.93 7.15
CA ILE A 77 -4.09 4.76 6.38
C ILE A 77 -3.85 6.05 7.15
N TYR A 78 -2.57 6.41 7.35
CA TYR A 78 -2.22 7.67 8.00
C TYR A 78 -2.70 8.83 7.13
N LYS A 79 -3.50 9.74 7.71
CA LYS A 79 -4.08 10.89 7.02
C LYS A 79 -4.70 10.52 5.67
N ALA A 80 -5.61 9.54 5.70
CA ALA A 80 -6.23 8.95 4.52
C ALA A 80 -6.73 10.01 3.52
N GLU A 81 -7.48 11.02 3.97
CA GLU A 81 -8.03 12.09 3.12
C GLU A 81 -6.97 12.79 2.25
N LYS A 82 -5.87 13.23 2.88
CA LYS A 82 -4.76 13.91 2.18
C LYS A 82 -3.99 12.95 1.27
N ASN A 83 -3.70 11.75 1.77
CA ASN A 83 -2.74 10.85 1.10
C ASN A 83 -3.39 10.02 -0.01
N MET A 84 -4.68 9.72 0.09
CA MET A 84 -5.41 8.91 -0.89
C MET A 84 -5.94 9.70 -2.08
N ALA A 85 -6.05 11.03 -1.98
CA ALA A 85 -6.62 11.88 -3.02
C ALA A 85 -6.01 11.60 -4.40
N SER A 86 -4.68 11.60 -4.51
CA SER A 86 -3.98 11.32 -5.77
C SER A 86 -4.27 9.93 -6.34
N LEU A 87 -4.39 8.90 -5.49
CA LEU A 87 -4.63 7.53 -5.94
C LEU A 87 -6.08 7.34 -6.41
N LEU A 88 -7.03 7.93 -5.69
CA LEU A 88 -8.45 7.94 -6.06
C LEU A 88 -8.69 8.69 -7.38
N GLU A 89 -7.94 9.77 -7.62
CA GLU A 89 -8.00 10.51 -8.88
C GLU A 89 -7.55 9.66 -10.08
N MET A 90 -6.49 8.85 -9.94
CA MET A 90 -6.04 7.97 -11.04
C MET A 90 -6.90 6.72 -11.21
N PHE A 91 -7.50 6.23 -10.12
CA PHE A 91 -8.28 5.01 -10.08
C PHE A 91 -9.60 5.25 -9.33
N PRO A 92 -10.60 5.86 -9.99
CA PRO A 92 -11.88 6.19 -9.36
C PRO A 92 -12.71 4.96 -8.98
N LEU A 93 -12.41 3.78 -9.55
CA LEU A 93 -13.03 2.50 -9.20
C LEU A 93 -12.30 1.78 -8.04
N LEU A 94 -11.54 2.52 -7.23
CA LEU A 94 -10.87 1.98 -6.06
C LEU A 94 -11.89 1.75 -4.93
N GLN A 95 -11.91 0.53 -4.43
CA GLN A 95 -12.74 0.06 -3.32
C GLN A 95 -11.87 -0.30 -2.12
N THR A 96 -12.40 -0.11 -0.92
CA THR A 96 -11.82 -0.59 0.34
C THR A 96 -12.82 -1.52 1.01
N LYS A 97 -12.42 -2.18 2.11
CA LYS A 97 -13.35 -3.03 2.86
C LYS A 97 -14.57 -2.25 3.36
N GLU A 98 -14.38 -0.99 3.75
CA GLU A 98 -15.45 -0.10 4.23
C GLU A 98 -16.44 0.31 3.13
N THR A 99 -16.02 0.24 1.86
CA THR A 99 -16.92 0.52 0.73
C THR A 99 -17.62 -0.74 0.20
N LEU A 100 -17.10 -1.93 0.52
CA LEU A 100 -17.66 -3.22 0.08
C LEU A 100 -18.74 -3.77 1.01
N ALA A 101 -18.65 -3.53 2.31
CA ALA A 101 -19.57 -4.09 3.29
C ALA A 101 -19.77 -3.14 4.46
N SER A 102 -20.96 -3.19 5.06
CA SER A 102 -21.29 -2.43 6.27
C SER A 102 -20.49 -2.93 7.48
N GLU A 103 -20.38 -2.10 8.52
CA GLU A 103 -19.69 -2.51 9.75
C GLU A 103 -20.37 -3.71 10.43
N GLU A 104 -21.69 -3.84 10.30
CA GLU A 104 -22.47 -4.98 10.80
C GLU A 104 -22.13 -6.28 10.07
N GLU A 105 -22.02 -6.23 8.74
CA GLU A 105 -21.62 -7.38 7.92
C GLU A 105 -20.15 -7.76 8.13
N LEU A 106 -19.29 -6.78 8.44
CA LEU A 106 -17.87 -7.00 8.73
C LEU A 106 -17.62 -7.45 10.17
N ALA A 107 -18.50 -7.13 11.13
CA ALA A 107 -18.38 -7.47 12.54
C ALA A 107 -18.08 -8.96 12.83
N PRO A 108 -18.74 -9.94 12.18
CA PRO A 108 -18.44 -11.36 12.41
C PRO A 108 -17.08 -11.78 11.84
N PHE A 109 -16.53 -11.06 10.86
CA PHE A 109 -15.27 -11.42 10.22
C PHE A 109 -14.09 -10.73 10.88
N LYS A 110 -13.01 -11.47 11.10
CA LYS A 110 -11.72 -10.83 11.33
C LYS A 110 -11.39 -10.04 10.06
N MET A 111 -11.18 -8.72 10.17
CA MET A 111 -10.92 -7.80 9.05
C MET A 111 -9.87 -8.29 8.03
N ALA A 112 -8.92 -9.13 8.46
CA ALA A 112 -7.90 -9.72 7.60
C ALA A 112 -8.41 -10.85 6.67
N VAL A 113 -9.58 -11.44 6.94
CA VAL A 113 -10.18 -12.53 6.15
C VAL A 113 -10.72 -11.98 4.84
N VAL A 114 -11.48 -10.87 4.88
CA VAL A 114 -12.00 -10.19 3.68
C VAL A 114 -10.86 -9.78 2.75
N ASP A 115 -9.85 -9.11 3.31
CA ASP A 115 -8.61 -8.78 2.60
C ASP A 115 -7.99 -10.02 1.94
N TYR A 116 -7.92 -11.15 2.67
CA TYR A 116 -7.31 -12.37 2.16
C TYR A 116 -8.11 -13.00 1.02
N SER A 117 -9.44 -13.15 1.18
CA SER A 117 -10.32 -13.76 0.17
C SER A 117 -10.31 -12.97 -1.14
N ILE A 118 -10.49 -11.65 -1.07
CA ILE A 118 -10.50 -10.79 -2.26
C ILE A 118 -9.13 -10.82 -2.95
N CYS A 119 -8.05 -10.69 -2.18
CA CYS A 119 -6.71 -10.75 -2.78
C CYS A 119 -6.40 -12.15 -3.35
N ALA A 120 -6.92 -13.23 -2.76
CA ALA A 120 -6.69 -14.59 -3.24
C ALA A 120 -7.39 -14.83 -4.58
N GLN A 121 -8.63 -14.34 -4.73
CA GLN A 121 -9.46 -14.58 -5.93
C GLN A 121 -9.18 -13.62 -7.09
N SER A 122 -8.41 -12.57 -6.85
CA SER A 122 -8.15 -11.54 -7.85
C SER A 122 -7.34 -11.98 -9.05
N GLU A 123 -7.50 -11.30 -10.18
CA GLU A 123 -6.69 -11.58 -11.36
C GLU A 123 -5.22 -11.20 -11.13
N VAL A 124 -4.98 -9.98 -10.62
CA VAL A 124 -3.64 -9.45 -10.40
C VAL A 124 -3.50 -9.00 -8.96
N PHE A 125 -2.50 -9.55 -8.27
CA PHE A 125 -2.15 -9.17 -6.91
C PHE A 125 -0.87 -8.34 -6.88
N VAL A 126 -0.88 -7.18 -6.21
CA VAL A 126 0.27 -6.30 -6.05
C VAL A 126 0.60 -6.16 -4.57
N THR A 127 1.85 -6.40 -4.20
CA THR A 127 2.31 -6.27 -2.82
C THR A 127 3.34 -5.15 -2.69
N THR A 128 3.00 -4.07 -1.99
CA THR A 128 3.92 -2.92 -1.83
C THR A 128 4.86 -3.08 -0.64
N GLN A 129 4.53 -3.95 0.32
CA GLN A 129 5.32 -4.24 1.51
C GLN A 129 5.38 -5.73 1.80
N GLY A 130 6.52 -6.20 2.28
CA GLY A 130 6.69 -7.57 2.72
C GLY A 130 5.96 -7.88 4.03
N GLY A 131 6.06 -9.12 4.47
CA GLY A 131 5.42 -9.62 5.70
C GLY A 131 4.66 -10.91 5.43
N ASN A 132 4.11 -11.51 6.49
CA ASN A 132 3.54 -12.85 6.40
C ASN A 132 2.34 -12.93 5.44
N PHE A 133 1.49 -11.91 5.43
CA PHE A 133 0.29 -11.92 4.59
C PHE A 133 0.60 -12.10 3.08
N PRO A 134 1.42 -11.23 2.42
CA PRO A 134 1.70 -11.43 1.01
C PRO A 134 2.45 -12.74 0.75
N HIS A 135 3.27 -13.23 1.68
CA HIS A 135 3.92 -14.54 1.53
C HIS A 135 2.92 -15.70 1.47
N PHE A 136 1.96 -15.76 2.40
CA PHE A 136 0.92 -16.79 2.40
C PHE A 136 0.02 -16.67 1.17
N LEU A 137 -0.38 -15.44 0.82
CA LEU A 137 -1.27 -15.21 -0.30
C LEU A 137 -0.63 -15.59 -1.64
N MET A 138 0.65 -15.26 -1.84
CA MET A 138 1.39 -15.67 -3.04
C MET A 138 1.44 -17.19 -3.21
N GLY A 139 1.68 -17.92 -2.11
CA GLY A 139 1.66 -19.38 -2.13
C GLY A 139 0.27 -19.93 -2.44
N HIS A 140 -0.76 -19.41 -1.77
CA HIS A 140 -2.14 -19.84 -1.96
C HIS A 140 -2.64 -19.57 -3.39
N ARG A 141 -2.40 -18.37 -3.92
CA ARG A 141 -2.71 -18.01 -5.31
C ARG A 141 -2.00 -18.93 -6.30
N ARG A 142 -0.72 -19.22 -6.07
CA ARG A 142 0.04 -20.14 -6.92
C ARG A 142 -0.56 -21.55 -6.92
N TYR A 143 -1.03 -22.02 -5.76
CA TYR A 143 -1.70 -23.30 -5.61
C TYR A 143 -3.05 -23.34 -6.34
N LEU A 144 -3.94 -22.37 -6.09
CA LEU A 144 -5.29 -22.32 -6.68
C LEU A 144 -5.28 -22.25 -8.21
N TYR A 145 -4.36 -21.48 -8.78
CA TYR A 145 -4.31 -21.24 -10.23
C TYR A 145 -3.24 -22.06 -10.96
N GLY A 146 -2.83 -23.21 -10.40
CA GLY A 146 -1.90 -24.13 -11.07
C GLY A 146 -0.55 -23.50 -11.46
N GLY A 147 -0.09 -22.50 -10.71
CA GLY A 147 1.13 -21.75 -11.02
C GLY A 147 0.94 -20.44 -11.79
N HIS A 148 -0.23 -20.18 -12.37
CA HIS A 148 -0.47 -19.10 -13.33
C HIS A 148 -1.07 -17.81 -12.73
N SER A 149 -0.85 -17.55 -11.44
CA SER A 149 -1.37 -16.35 -10.81
C SER A 149 -0.45 -15.13 -11.01
N LYS A 150 -0.99 -14.06 -11.61
CA LYS A 150 -0.26 -12.79 -11.77
C LYS A 150 -0.04 -12.14 -10.40
N THR A 151 1.22 -11.99 -10.01
CA THR A 151 1.63 -11.26 -8.80
C THR A 151 2.73 -10.25 -9.14
N ILE A 152 2.50 -8.99 -8.80
CA ILE A 152 3.44 -7.88 -8.98
C ILE A 152 4.09 -7.56 -7.63
N LYS A 153 5.42 -7.70 -7.59
CA LYS A 153 6.25 -7.26 -6.46
C LYS A 153 7.22 -6.20 -6.96
N PRO A 154 6.97 -4.90 -6.73
CA PRO A 154 7.84 -3.86 -7.22
C PRO A 154 9.22 -3.89 -6.55
N ASP A 155 10.25 -3.60 -7.33
CA ASP A 155 11.58 -3.31 -6.80
C ASP A 155 11.59 -1.91 -6.20
N LYS A 156 11.35 -1.85 -4.89
CA LYS A 156 11.33 -0.60 -4.14
C LYS A 156 12.64 0.19 -4.19
N ARG A 157 13.79 -0.45 -4.41
CA ARG A 157 15.07 0.27 -4.53
C ARG A 157 15.11 1.05 -5.85
N ARG A 158 14.72 0.39 -6.94
CA ARG A 158 14.63 1.04 -8.26
C ARG A 158 13.56 2.12 -8.27
N LEU A 159 12.39 1.86 -7.69
CA LEU A 159 11.34 2.87 -7.57
C LEU A 159 11.76 4.06 -6.70
N ALA A 160 12.47 3.83 -5.59
CA ALA A 160 12.95 4.91 -4.76
C ALA A 160 13.93 5.84 -5.50
N VAL A 161 14.80 5.28 -6.36
CA VAL A 161 15.68 6.08 -7.24
C VAL A 161 14.87 6.81 -8.30
N LEU A 162 13.91 6.14 -8.93
CA LEU A 162 13.06 6.71 -9.97
C LEU A 162 12.25 7.91 -9.43
N PHE A 163 11.53 7.73 -8.33
CA PHE A 163 10.71 8.77 -7.71
C PHE A 163 11.50 9.84 -6.96
N ASN A 164 12.83 9.70 -6.85
CA ASN A 164 13.69 10.80 -6.40
C ASN A 164 13.84 11.89 -7.48
N ASN A 165 13.48 11.60 -8.74
CA ASN A 165 13.49 12.57 -9.83
C ASN A 165 12.23 13.46 -9.76
N PRO A 166 12.36 14.79 -9.56
CA PRO A 166 11.22 15.70 -9.42
C PRO A 166 10.39 15.85 -10.70
N ARG A 167 10.89 15.37 -11.84
CA ARG A 167 10.20 15.43 -13.14
C ARG A 167 9.12 14.37 -13.34
N ILE A 168 9.00 13.41 -12.43
CA ILE A 168 8.01 12.33 -12.54
C ILE A 168 6.78 12.70 -11.70
N GLY A 169 5.67 13.09 -12.34
CA GLY A 169 4.41 13.50 -11.71
C GLY A 169 3.18 12.88 -12.41
N TYR A 170 1.99 12.99 -11.79
CA TYR A 170 0.73 12.41 -12.32
C TYR A 170 -0.08 13.41 -13.17
N ASP A 171 0.41 14.64 -13.35
CA ASP A 171 -0.12 15.65 -14.27
C ASP A 171 1.06 16.52 -14.77
N ASN A 172 0.84 17.55 -15.61
CA ASN A 172 1.86 18.56 -15.96
C ASN A 172 2.46 19.28 -14.72
N THR A 173 1.97 18.97 -13.53
CA THR A 173 2.54 19.34 -12.23
C THR A 173 3.67 18.36 -11.85
N THR A 174 4.89 18.89 -11.75
CA THR A 174 6.04 18.18 -11.18
C THR A 174 5.70 17.62 -9.80
N CYS A 175 6.20 16.42 -9.45
CA CYS A 175 6.04 15.87 -8.11
C CYS A 175 6.48 16.91 -7.06
N PRO A 176 5.57 17.39 -6.20
CA PRO A 176 5.88 18.48 -5.29
C PRO A 176 7.06 18.07 -4.40
N SER A 177 7.97 19.01 -4.12
CA SER A 177 9.15 18.77 -3.29
C SER A 177 8.81 18.21 -1.90
N SER A 178 7.60 18.46 -1.39
CA SER A 178 7.05 17.91 -0.15
C SER A 178 6.77 16.40 -0.19
N PHE A 179 6.47 15.83 -1.36
CA PHE A 179 6.20 14.38 -1.50
C PHE A 179 7.48 13.52 -1.53
N LYS A 180 8.67 14.13 -1.64
CA LYS A 180 9.97 13.42 -1.66
C LYS A 180 10.27 12.66 -0.36
N HIS A 181 9.66 13.13 0.74
CA HIS A 181 9.82 12.57 2.07
C HIS A 181 8.56 11.89 2.59
N LEU A 182 7.45 12.01 1.88
CA LEU A 182 6.23 11.30 2.22
C LEU A 182 6.41 9.84 1.86
N THR A 183 6.10 8.92 2.76
CA THR A 183 6.17 7.49 2.47
C THR A 183 5.09 6.76 3.24
N ILE A 184 3.88 6.68 2.70
CA ILE A 184 2.75 6.13 3.45
C ILE A 184 1.95 5.19 2.59
N LEU A 185 2.19 3.89 2.73
CA LEU A 185 1.18 2.87 2.47
C LEU A 185 1.74 1.47 2.80
N PHE A 186 1.14 0.81 3.79
CA PHE A 186 1.24 -0.64 3.92
C PHE A 186 0.08 -1.22 3.14
N VAL A 187 0.28 -1.42 1.85
CA VAL A 187 -0.83 -1.75 0.97
C VAL A 187 -0.58 -3.00 0.17
N LYS A 188 -1.62 -3.82 0.15
CA LYS A 188 -1.77 -4.83 -0.87
C LYS A 188 -2.85 -4.31 -1.80
N ILE A 189 -2.52 -4.21 -3.06
CA ILE A 189 -3.45 -3.74 -4.08
C ILE A 189 -3.83 -4.96 -4.86
N THR A 190 -5.11 -5.12 -5.00
CA THR A 190 -5.69 -6.17 -5.77
C THR A 190 -6.37 -5.53 -6.96
N ILE A 191 -6.08 -6.04 -8.15
CA ILE A 191 -6.51 -5.43 -9.40
C ILE A 191 -7.40 -6.43 -10.15
N PHE A 192 -8.56 -5.93 -10.55
CA PHE A 192 -9.53 -6.62 -11.39
C PHE A 192 -9.57 -5.92 -12.76
N ILE A 193 -9.28 -6.66 -13.84
CA ILE A 193 -9.25 -6.10 -15.21
C ILE A 193 -10.66 -6.07 -15.83
N HIS A 194 -11.62 -6.83 -15.28
CA HIS A 194 -13.04 -6.78 -15.63
C HIS A 194 -13.92 -6.35 -14.44
N PRO A 195 -14.97 -5.53 -14.66
CA PRO A 195 -15.81 -4.95 -13.62
C PRO A 195 -16.85 -5.92 -13.03
N GLN A 196 -16.63 -7.24 -13.05
CA GLN A 196 -17.51 -8.17 -12.32
C GLN A 196 -17.22 -8.09 -10.82
N VAL A 197 -17.69 -7.01 -10.21
CA VAL A 197 -17.78 -6.85 -8.74
C VAL A 197 -18.90 -7.73 -8.17
N ASP A 198 -19.82 -8.21 -9.02
CA ASP A 198 -20.92 -9.12 -8.67
C ASP A 198 -20.45 -10.50 -8.14
N GLY A 199 -19.18 -10.86 -8.34
CA GLY A 199 -18.60 -12.09 -7.79
C GLY A 199 -18.15 -12.01 -6.33
N ILE A 200 -18.17 -10.82 -5.71
CA ILE A 200 -17.69 -10.64 -4.33
C ILE A 200 -18.70 -11.14 -3.29
N GLU A 201 -20.02 -11.12 -3.59
CA GLU A 201 -21.02 -11.81 -2.76
C GLU A 201 -20.71 -13.31 -2.63
N ALA A 202 -20.24 -13.96 -3.71
CA ALA A 202 -19.85 -15.37 -3.70
C ALA A 202 -18.53 -15.65 -2.94
N ALA A 203 -17.74 -14.62 -2.64
CA ALA A 203 -16.51 -14.74 -1.84
C ALA A 203 -16.75 -14.56 -0.33
N LEU A 204 -17.92 -14.04 0.05
CA LEU A 204 -18.34 -13.79 1.43
C LEU A 204 -19.48 -14.73 1.90
N ALA A 205 -20.18 -15.40 0.98
CA ALA A 205 -21.13 -16.48 1.24
C ALA A 205 -20.45 -17.86 1.34
#